data_AF-A0A1A8D5B0-F1
#
_entry.id   AF-A0A1A8D5B0-F1
#
_cell.length_a   1.000
_cell.length_b   1.000
_cell.length_c   1.000
_cell.angle_alpha   90.00
_cell.angle_beta   90.00
_cell.angle_gamma   90.00
#
_symmetry.space_group_name_H-M   'P 1'
#
loop_
_entity.id
_entity.type
_entity.pdbx_description
1 polymer ?
#
loop_
_entity_poly.entity_id
_entity_poly.type
_entity_poly.pdbx_seq_one_letter_code
_entity_poly.pdbx_strand_id
1 'polypeptide(L)'
;EDSCQRVVSQLCGALSHLHSLGFVHRDVKPENVFLCDSACRWVKLGDFGMVKARGTRVPEVWYSSPYCTPEAEVARGNEDSWGDDRNENLEKKGRVWVSVEPSTDSWTL
;
A
#
# COMPACT_ATOMS: atom_id res chain seq x y z
N GLU A 1 27.05 -6.72 -7.84
CA GLU A 1 25.71 -7.36 -7.86
C GLU A 1 25.36 -8.05 -6.55
N ASP A 2 26.30 -8.69 -5.86
CA ASP A 2 26.07 -9.46 -4.62
C ASP A 2 25.32 -8.72 -3.50
N SER A 3 25.57 -7.42 -3.32
CA SER A 3 24.94 -6.63 -2.26
C SER A 3 23.43 -6.46 -2.47
N CYS A 4 22.99 -6.22 -3.72
CA CYS A 4 21.57 -6.07 -4.03
C CYS A 4 20.82 -7.39 -3.79
N GLN A 5 21.38 -8.51 -4.25
CA GLN A 5 20.77 -9.83 -4.04
C GLN A 5 20.62 -10.16 -2.55
N ARG A 6 21.62 -9.80 -1.74
CA ARG A 6 21.57 -9.99 -0.28
C ARG A 6 20.50 -9.14 0.41
N VAL A 7 20.35 -7.89 0.00
CA VAL A 7 19.29 -6.99 0.53
C VAL A 7 17.91 -7.51 0.15
N VAL A 8 17.71 -7.83 -1.13
CA VAL A 8 16.42 -8.36 -1.63
C VAL A 8 16.06 -9.67 -0.92
N SER A 9 17.02 -10.58 -0.72
CA SER A 9 16.77 -11.84 -0.01
C SER A 9 16.27 -11.62 1.43
N GLN A 10 16.85 -10.67 2.16
CA GLN A 10 16.41 -10.32 3.51
C GLN A 10 15.02 -9.68 3.52
N LEU A 11 14.73 -8.78 2.56
CA LEU A 11 13.41 -8.16 2.43
C LEU A 11 12.34 -9.19 2.09
N CYS A 12 12.61 -10.12 1.17
CA CYS A 12 11.71 -11.23 0.88
C CYS A 12 11.45 -12.10 2.11
N GLY A 13 12.47 -12.36 2.93
CA GLY A 13 12.31 -13.06 4.21
C GLY A 13 11.42 -12.33 5.20
N ALA A 14 11.62 -11.02 5.36
CA ALA A 14 10.80 -10.18 6.24
C ALA A 14 9.33 -10.10 5.78
N LEU A 15 9.09 -9.91 4.48
CA LEU A 15 7.75 -9.89 3.91
C LEU A 15 7.07 -11.25 4.01
N SER A 16 7.77 -12.34 3.69
CA SER A 16 7.23 -13.70 3.84
C SER A 16 6.82 -13.99 5.28
N HIS A 17 7.64 -13.56 6.26
CA HIS A 17 7.27 -13.67 7.67
C HIS A 17 6.03 -12.84 8.01
N LEU A 18 5.97 -11.58 7.58
CA LEU A 18 4.81 -10.71 7.82
C LEU A 18 3.52 -11.29 7.21
N HIS A 19 3.60 -11.79 5.97
CA HIS A 19 2.49 -12.42 5.26
C HIS A 19 2.04 -13.70 5.95
N SER A 20 2.96 -14.49 6.50
CA SER A 20 2.63 -15.70 7.28
C SER A 20 1.82 -15.40 8.55
N LEU A 21 1.97 -14.19 9.10
CA LEU A 21 1.19 -13.70 10.23
C LEU A 21 -0.18 -13.11 9.82
N GLY A 22 -0.50 -13.12 8.53
CA GLY A 22 -1.75 -12.59 8.00
C GLY A 22 -1.78 -11.08 7.84
N PHE A 23 -0.62 -10.41 7.79
CA PHE A 23 -0.50 -8.97 7.57
C PHE A 23 0.14 -8.67 6.22
N VAL A 24 -0.15 -7.50 5.66
CA VAL A 24 0.41 -6.99 4.40
C VAL A 24 0.99 -5.60 4.66
N HIS A 25 2.19 -5.31 4.14
CA HIS A 25 2.93 -4.08 4.48
C HIS A 25 2.31 -2.82 3.86
N ARG A 26 2.03 -2.89 2.55
CA ARG A 26 1.40 -1.89 1.68
C ARG A 26 2.17 -0.58 1.45
N ASP A 27 3.40 -0.48 1.93
CA ASP A 27 4.29 0.67 1.69
C ASP A 27 5.76 0.21 1.64
N VAL A 28 6.04 -0.76 0.78
CA VAL A 28 7.41 -1.28 0.62
C VAL A 28 8.16 -0.37 -0.35
N LYS A 29 9.14 0.37 0.18
CA LYS A 29 9.95 1.34 -0.57
C LYS A 29 11.33 1.51 0.10
N PRO A 30 12.37 1.98 -0.61
CA PRO A 30 13.72 2.10 -0.05
C PRO A 30 13.81 2.93 1.23
N GLU A 31 12.97 3.95 1.39
CA GLU A 31 12.91 4.81 2.59
C GLU A 31 12.53 4.02 3.85
N ASN A 32 11.80 2.91 3.67
CA ASN A 32 11.35 2.02 4.74
C ASN A 32 12.31 0.83 4.95
N VAL A 33 13.47 0.81 4.29
CA VAL A 33 14.50 -0.23 4.44
C VAL A 33 15.70 0.34 5.19
N PHE A 34 15.88 -0.11 6.43
CA PHE A 34 16.91 0.39 7.32
C PHE A 34 18.18 -0.46 7.24
N LEU A 35 19.30 0.18 6.91
CA LEU A 35 20.62 -0.43 6.99
C LEU A 35 21.06 -0.55 8.45
N CYS A 36 21.44 -1.76 8.85
CA CYS A 36 21.89 -2.04 10.22
C CYS A 36 23.43 -2.03 10.37
N ASP A 37 24.17 -1.97 9.26
CA ASP A 37 25.61 -1.74 9.26
C ASP A 37 26.07 -0.90 8.07
N SER A 38 27.28 -0.34 8.17
CA SER A 38 27.90 0.49 7.13
C SER A 38 28.32 -0.27 5.88
N ALA A 39 28.36 -1.61 5.94
CA ALA A 39 28.68 -2.49 4.82
C ALA A 39 27.42 -3.01 4.11
N CYS A 40 26.24 -2.51 4.47
CA CYS A 40 24.93 -2.93 3.96
C CYS A 40 24.68 -4.44 4.03
N ARG A 41 25.26 -5.16 5.00
CA ARG A 41 25.08 -6.61 5.09
C ARG A 41 23.75 -7.00 5.69
N TRP A 42 23.20 -6.17 6.58
CA TRP A 42 21.98 -6.43 7.31
C TRP A 42 20.98 -5.31 7.09
N VAL A 43 19.74 -5.69 6.75
CA VAL A 43 18.63 -4.75 6.55
C VAL A 43 17.42 -5.14 7.38
N LYS A 44 16.61 -4.15 7.74
CA LYS A 44 15.31 -4.35 8.39
C LYS A 44 14.24 -3.56 7.65
N LEU A 45 13.11 -4.22 7.40
CA LEU A 45 11.90 -3.55 6.95
C LEU A 45 11.28 -2.80 8.13
N GLY A 46 10.92 -1.54 7.92
CA GLY A 46 10.28 -0.68 8.90
C GLY A 46 9.10 0.09 8.32
N ASP A 47 8.56 1.00 9.14
CA ASP A 47 7.33 1.77 8.87
C ASP A 47 6.08 0.91 8.58
N PHE A 48 5.47 0.45 9.66
CA PHE A 48 4.26 -0.37 9.63
C PHE A 48 2.96 0.47 9.62
N GLY A 49 3.04 1.79 9.37
CA GLY A 49 1.89 2.69 9.45
C GLY A 49 0.76 2.33 8.49
N MET A 50 1.10 1.74 7.34
CA MET A 50 0.14 1.31 6.31
C MET A 50 -0.26 -0.16 6.41
N VAL A 51 0.27 -0.91 7.38
CA VAL A 51 0.03 -2.36 7.49
C VAL A 51 -1.44 -2.66 7.77
N LYS A 52 -1.95 -3.69 7.11
CA LYS A 52 -3.33 -4.17 7.28
C LYS A 52 -3.36 -5.68 7.38
N ALA A 53 -4.34 -6.19 8.11
CA ALA A 53 -4.65 -7.62 8.09
C ALA A 53 -5.16 -8.01 6.69
N ARG A 54 -4.79 -9.20 6.24
CA ARG A 54 -5.31 -9.80 5.01
C ARG A 54 -6.84 -9.84 5.05
N GLY A 55 -7.48 -9.54 3.92
CA GLY A 55 -8.93 -9.45 3.82
C GLY A 55 -9.53 -8.10 4.25
N THR A 56 -8.73 -7.19 4.82
CA THR A 56 -9.21 -5.84 5.13
C THR A 56 -9.58 -5.12 3.83
N ARG A 57 -10.77 -4.52 3.78
CA ARG A 57 -11.17 -3.69 2.64
C ARG A 57 -10.58 -2.29 2.79
N VAL A 58 -9.89 -1.85 1.75
CA VAL A 58 -9.25 -0.53 1.68
C VAL A 58 -9.61 0.14 0.36
N PRO A 59 -9.62 1.48 0.29
CA PRO A 59 -9.68 2.15 -1.00
C PRO A 59 -8.47 1.73 -1.84
N GLU A 60 -8.70 1.50 -3.14
CA GLU A 60 -7.64 1.14 -4.10
C GLU A 60 -6.50 2.17 -4.11
N VAL A 61 -6.84 3.45 -3.97
CA VAL A 61 -5.88 4.55 -3.84
C VAL A 61 -5.82 4.98 -2.39
N TRP A 62 -4.69 4.73 -1.73
CA TRP A 62 -4.50 5.01 -0.30
C TRP A 62 -3.82 6.36 -0.01
N TYR A 63 -3.13 6.96 -0.99
CA TYR A 63 -2.46 8.24 -0.80
C TYR A 63 -3.38 9.42 -1.15
N SER A 64 -3.41 10.43 -0.28
CA SER A 64 -4.05 11.72 -0.55
C SER A 64 -3.02 12.68 -1.16
N SER A 65 -2.50 12.37 -2.35
CA SER A 65 -1.63 13.32 -3.05
C SER A 65 -2.51 14.38 -3.74
N PRO A 66 -2.19 15.69 -3.63
CA PRO A 66 -2.78 16.71 -4.51
C PRO A 66 -2.27 16.60 -5.96
N TYR A 67 -1.33 15.69 -6.23
CA TYR A 67 -0.80 15.34 -7.55
C TYR A 67 -1.28 13.96 -8.03
N CYS A 68 -2.41 13.49 -7.51
CA CYS A 68 -2.98 12.23 -7.95
C CYS A 68 -3.27 12.30 -9.46
N THR A 69 -2.94 11.25 -10.20
CA THR A 69 -3.27 11.19 -11.62
C THR A 69 -4.80 11.19 -11.77
N PRO A 70 -5.35 11.79 -12.85
CA PRO A 70 -6.79 12.04 -12.97
C PRO A 70 -7.65 10.79 -12.79
N GLU A 71 -7.16 9.61 -13.15
CA GLU A 71 -7.84 8.33 -12.91
C GLU A 71 -8.01 7.97 -11.42
N ALA A 72 -7.07 8.38 -10.57
CA ALA A 72 -7.09 8.13 -9.14
C ALA A 72 -7.87 9.21 -8.36
N GLU A 73 -7.96 10.44 -8.88
CA GLU A 73 -8.93 11.45 -8.40
C GLU A 73 -10.38 11.04 -8.70
N VAL A 74 -10.65 10.48 -9.87
CA VAL A 74 -11.97 9.93 -10.23
C VAL A 74 -12.40 8.83 -9.25
N ALA A 75 -11.45 8.04 -8.73
CA ALA A 75 -11.73 7.05 -7.69
C ALA A 75 -12.04 7.68 -6.31
N ARG A 76 -11.78 8.96 -6.06
CA ARG A 76 -12.04 9.63 -4.76
C ARG A 76 -13.43 10.25 -4.63
N GLY A 77 -14.20 10.37 -5.71
CA GLY A 77 -15.50 11.05 -5.68
C GLY A 77 -16.48 10.40 -4.69
N ASN A 78 -17.06 11.25 -3.82
CA ASN A 78 -18.35 11.12 -3.14
C ASN A 78 -18.47 10.76 -1.63
N GLU A 79 -17.51 11.10 -0.76
CA GLU A 79 -17.75 11.00 0.71
C GLU A 79 -18.34 12.26 1.39
N ASP A 80 -18.37 13.43 0.74
CA ASP A 80 -18.74 14.70 1.40
C ASP A 80 -20.13 15.26 1.04
N SER A 81 -21.15 14.42 0.90
CA SER A 81 -22.54 14.92 0.85
C SER A 81 -23.49 14.10 1.70
N TRP A 82 -23.57 14.51 2.97
CA TRP A 82 -24.77 14.31 3.77
C TRP A 82 -25.93 15.04 3.09
N GLY A 83 -26.76 14.27 2.37
CA GLY A 83 -28.17 14.51 2.07
C GLY A 83 -28.57 15.86 1.47
N ASP A 84 -28.74 15.91 0.15
CA ASP A 84 -29.98 16.45 -0.42
C ASP A 84 -30.47 15.45 -1.47
N ASP A 85 -31.58 14.79 -1.15
CA ASP A 85 -32.35 13.98 -2.07
C ASP A 85 -32.92 14.91 -3.14
N ARG A 86 -32.29 14.94 -4.32
CA ARG A 86 -33.00 15.11 -5.60
C ARG A 86 -32.08 14.89 -6.79
N ASN A 87 -32.57 14.02 -7.66
CA ASN A 87 -32.39 14.00 -9.11
C ASN A 87 -31.45 12.91 -9.68
N GLU A 88 -31.97 12.33 -10.75
CA GLU A 88 -31.63 11.07 -11.39
C GLU A 88 -30.38 11.18 -12.29
N ASN A 89 -29.71 10.04 -12.45
CA ASN A 89 -28.94 9.67 -13.63
C ASN A 89 -27.51 10.23 -13.82
N LEU A 90 -26.70 10.27 -12.75
CA LEU A 90 -25.25 10.15 -12.88
C LEU A 90 -24.85 8.78 -12.32
N GLU A 91 -24.19 7.95 -13.13
CA GLU A 91 -23.51 6.74 -12.68
C GLU A 91 -22.55 7.10 -11.54
N LYS A 92 -23.01 6.89 -10.30
CA LYS A 92 -22.21 7.11 -9.08
C LYS A 92 -21.07 6.10 -9.09
N LYS A 93 -19.95 6.44 -9.72
CA LYS A 93 -18.71 5.65 -9.68
C LYS A 93 -18.09 5.81 -8.29
N GLY A 94 -18.63 5.03 -7.33
CA GLY A 94 -18.14 5.03 -5.96
C GLY A 94 -16.68 4.58 -5.87
N ARG A 95 -15.99 4.97 -4.80
CA ARG A 95 -14.64 4.49 -4.44
C ARG A 95 -14.54 2.99 -4.67
N VAL A 96 -13.54 2.59 -5.45
CA VAL A 96 -13.24 1.16 -5.63
C VAL A 96 -12.56 0.67 -4.36
N TRP A 97 -13.19 -0.33 -3.73
CA TRP A 97 -12.70 -0.97 -2.52
C TRP A 97 -12.14 -2.33 -2.86
N VAL A 98 -10.87 -2.55 -2.53
CA VAL A 98 -10.17 -3.80 -2.81
C VAL A 98 -9.85 -4.54 -1.50
N SER A 99 -9.79 -5.87 -1.58
CA SER A 99 -9.28 -6.70 -0.48
C SER A 99 -7.76 -6.59 -0.43
N VAL A 100 -7.21 -6.40 0.76
CA VAL A 100 -5.78 -6.50 0.99
C VAL A 100 -5.33 -7.95 0.89
N GLU A 101 -4.45 -8.25 -0.07
CA GLU A 101 -3.86 -9.57 -0.26
C GLU A 101 -2.32 -9.48 -0.25
N PRO A 102 -1.61 -10.50 0.25
CA PRO A 102 -0.15 -10.57 0.17
C PRO A 102 0.40 -10.47 -1.26
N SER A 103 -0.36 -10.98 -2.24
CA SER A 103 0.02 -10.94 -3.66
C SER A 103 -0.03 -9.55 -4.28
N THR A 104 -0.74 -8.61 -3.65
CA THR A 104 -0.85 -7.21 -4.08
C THR A 104 -0.09 -6.28 -3.13
N ASP A 105 0.84 -6.80 -2.32
CA ASP A 105 1.70 -5.98 -1.48
C ASP A 105 2.53 -5.04 -2.37
N SER A 106 2.18 -3.76 -2.31
CA SER A 106 2.65 -2.76 -3.27
C SER A 106 4.10 -2.43 -2.97
N TRP A 107 4.97 -2.70 -3.95
CA TRP A 107 6.26 -2.05 -4.05
C TRP A 107 6.01 -0.67 -4.65
N THR A 108 6.15 0.37 -3.83
CA THR A 108 6.15 1.74 -4.33
C THR A 108 7.48 1.92 -5.06
N LEU A 109 7.42 2.07 -6.40
CA LEU A 109 8.59 2.43 -7.22
C LEU A 109 9.03 3.88 -6.92
#